data_AF-A0A141R9W8-F1
#
_entry.id   AF-A0A141R9W8-F1
#
_cell.length_a   1.000
_cell.length_b   1.000
_cell.length_c   1.000
_cell.angle_alpha   90.00
_cell.angle_beta   90.00
_cell.angle_gamma   90.00
#
_symmetry.space_group_name_H-M   'P 1'
#
loop_
_entity.id
_entity.type
_entity.pdbx_description
1 polymer ?
#
loop_
_entity_poly.entity_id
_entity_poly.type
_entity_poly.pdbx_seq_one_letter_code
_entity_poly.pdbx_strand_id
1 'polypeptide(L)'
;MRILPVVAAVTAAFLVVACSSPTPPRGVTVVNNFDAKRYLGTWYEIARFDHRFERGLEKVTATYSLRDNGGLNVINKGYNPDREMWQQSEGKAY
;
A
#
# COMPACT_ATOMS: atom_id res chain seq x y z
N MET A 1 2.77 31.18 36.15
CA MET A 1 2.92 31.06 34.68
C MET A 1 2.53 29.65 34.23
N ARG A 2 1.29 29.45 33.75
CA ARG A 2 0.76 28.14 33.28
C ARG A 2 1.04 27.92 31.78
N ILE A 3 2.21 28.36 31.30
CA ILE A 3 2.55 28.33 29.86
C ILE A 3 3.04 26.96 29.39
N LEU A 4 3.72 26.19 30.26
CA LEU A 4 4.19 24.83 29.93
C LEU A 4 3.09 23.86 29.49
N PRO A 5 1.95 23.72 30.20
CA PRO A 5 0.89 22.81 29.77
C PRO A 5 0.20 23.28 28.49
N VAL A 6 0.13 24.59 28.24
CA VAL A 6 -0.42 25.15 27.01
C VAL A 6 0.49 24.83 25.81
N VAL A 7 1.81 25.00 25.97
CA VAL A 7 2.78 24.64 24.93
C VAL A 7 2.75 23.14 24.63
N ALA A 8 2.70 22.28 25.65
CA ALA A 8 2.61 20.83 25.47
C ALA A 8 1.32 20.41 24.74
N ALA A 9 0.17 21.00 25.10
CA ALA A 9 -1.11 20.73 24.44
C ALA A 9 -1.12 21.18 22.98
N VAL A 10 -0.52 22.34 22.66
CA VAL A 10 -0.41 22.85 21.29
C VAL A 10 0.50 21.95 20.45
N THR A 11 1.68 21.56 20.96
CA THR A 11 2.59 20.64 20.24
C THR A 11 1.94 19.28 19.99
N ALA A 12 1.24 18.73 20.99
CA ALA A 12 0.49 17.48 20.82
C ALA A 12 -0.59 17.62 19.75
N ALA A 13 -1.36 18.71 19.74
CA ALA A 13 -2.39 18.97 18.74
C ALA A 13 -1.82 19.06 17.32
N PHE A 14 -0.65 19.70 17.13
CA PHE A 14 0.02 19.76 15.81
C PHE A 14 0.50 18.39 15.31
N LEU A 15 0.86 17.46 16.18
CA LEU A 15 1.29 16.11 15.80
C LEU A 15 0.12 15.23 15.29
N VAL A 16 -1.13 15.51 15.69
CA VAL A 16 -2.31 14.74 15.24
C VAL A 16 -2.77 15.11 13.82
N VAL A 17 -2.35 16.25 13.29
CA VAL A 17 -2.75 16.73 11.94
C VAL A 17 -1.89 16.12 10.82
N ALA A 18 -0.85 15.34 11.16
CA ALA A 18 0.08 14.78 10.17
C ALA A 18 -0.45 13.56 9.38
N CYS A 19 -1.67 13.09 9.67
CA CYS A 19 -2.29 12.01 8.90
C CYS A 19 -2.78 12.53 7.53
N SER A 20 -1.96 12.36 6.50
CA SER A 20 -2.37 12.56 5.11
C SER A 20 -2.56 11.21 4.43
N SER A 21 -3.70 11.04 3.74
CA SER A 21 -3.88 9.91 2.82
C SER A 21 -3.00 10.14 1.59
N PRO A 22 -2.32 9.09 1.07
CA PRO A 22 -1.54 9.23 -0.14
C PRO A 22 -2.45 9.67 -1.30
N THR A 23 -1.98 10.66 -2.07
CA THR A 23 -2.66 11.14 -3.28
C THR A 23 -1.76 10.88 -4.49
N PRO A 24 -2.33 10.71 -5.70
CA PRO A 24 -1.53 10.57 -6.91
C PRO A 24 -0.56 11.74 -7.09
N PRO A 25 0.68 11.51 -7.57
CA PRO A 25 1.65 12.58 -7.80
C PRO A 25 1.14 13.63 -8.79
N ARG A 26 1.58 14.87 -8.63
CA ARG A 26 1.23 15.97 -9.55
C ARG A 26 1.65 15.62 -10.98
N GLY A 27 0.72 15.79 -11.92
CA GLY A 27 0.94 15.53 -13.35
C GLY A 27 0.72 14.09 -13.79
N VAL A 28 0.39 13.16 -12.89
CA VAL A 28 0.03 11.77 -13.24
C VAL A 28 -1.46 11.66 -13.52
N THR A 29 -1.83 11.12 -14.68
CA THR A 29 -3.22 10.84 -15.04
C THR A 29 -3.63 9.44 -14.58
N VAL A 30 -4.78 9.34 -13.90
CA VAL A 30 -5.37 8.08 -13.43
C VAL A 30 -6.48 7.63 -14.39
N VAL A 31 -6.72 6.32 -14.50
CA VAL A 31 -7.83 5.76 -15.29
C VAL A 31 -9.17 6.11 -14.61
N ASN A 32 -10.01 6.89 -15.29
CA ASN A 32 -11.28 7.40 -14.72
C ASN A 32 -12.47 6.45 -14.88
N ASN A 33 -12.45 5.58 -15.88
CA ASN A 33 -13.51 4.61 -16.20
C ASN A 33 -13.09 3.18 -15.83
N PHE A 34 -12.52 3.03 -14.64
CA PHE A 34 -11.97 1.77 -14.15
C PHE A 34 -13.08 0.77 -13.79
N ASP A 35 -12.99 -0.45 -14.32
CA ASP A 35 -13.86 -1.57 -13.93
C ASP A 35 -13.08 -2.52 -13.03
N ALA A 36 -13.33 -2.42 -11.72
CA ALA A 36 -12.65 -3.22 -10.70
C ALA A 36 -12.87 -4.73 -10.89
N LYS A 37 -14.02 -5.16 -11.42
CA LYS A 37 -14.32 -6.59 -11.61
C LYS A 37 -13.41 -7.22 -12.67
N ARG A 38 -13.09 -6.45 -13.72
CA ARG A 38 -12.16 -6.89 -14.78
C ARG A 38 -10.70 -6.88 -14.35
N TYR A 39 -10.38 -6.18 -13.27
CA TYR A 39 -9.02 -6.11 -12.73
C TYR A 39 -8.71 -7.23 -11.74
N LEU A 40 -9.73 -7.93 -11.24
CA LEU A 40 -9.58 -9.06 -10.31
C LEU A 40 -8.76 -10.20 -10.95
N GLY A 41 -8.23 -11.07 -10.08
CA GLY A 41 -7.39 -12.19 -10.48
C GLY A 41 -5.91 -11.89 -10.29
N THR A 42 -5.07 -12.66 -10.98
CA THR A 42 -3.63 -12.68 -10.77
C THR A 42 -2.90 -11.89 -11.84
N TRP A 43 -2.05 -10.97 -11.41
CA TRP A 43 -1.12 -10.23 -12.25
C TRP A 43 0.30 -10.68 -11.96
N TYR A 44 1.09 -10.85 -13.02
CA TYR A 44 2.51 -11.15 -12.92
C TYR A 44 3.30 -9.84 -12.95
N GLU A 45 4.21 -9.68 -12.01
CA GLU A 45 5.08 -8.52 -11.98
C GLU A 45 6.19 -8.69 -13.02
N ILE A 46 6.21 -7.79 -14.01
CA ILE A 46 7.20 -7.82 -15.09
C ILE A 46 8.42 -6.96 -14.75
N ALA A 47 8.20 -5.82 -14.09
CA ALA A 47 9.24 -4.90 -13.65
C ALA A 47 8.75 -4.06 -12.47
N ARG A 48 9.69 -3.62 -11.62
CA ARG A 48 9.44 -2.74 -10.48
C ARG A 48 10.62 -1.79 -10.24
N PHE A 49 10.38 -0.68 -9.55
CA PHE A 49 11.45 0.04 -8.87
C PHE A 49 11.78 -0.65 -7.56
N ASP A 50 13.07 -0.81 -7.27
CA ASP A 50 13.50 -1.59 -6.12
C ASP A 50 13.22 -0.86 -4.80
N HIS A 51 12.44 -1.52 -3.95
CA HIS A 51 12.12 -1.07 -2.60
C HIS A 51 12.29 -2.22 -1.60
N ARG A 52 12.53 -1.87 -0.33
CA ARG A 52 12.93 -2.84 0.71
C ARG A 52 11.94 -4.00 0.93
N PHE A 53 10.66 -3.80 0.68
CA PHE A 53 9.61 -4.77 0.97
C PHE A 53 9.51 -5.91 -0.07
N GLU A 54 10.03 -5.70 -1.28
CA GLU A 54 10.03 -6.68 -2.38
C GLU A 54 11.44 -7.07 -2.83
N ARG A 55 12.47 -6.51 -2.20
CA ARG A 55 13.87 -6.74 -2.57
C ARG A 55 14.22 -8.22 -2.49
N GLY A 56 14.84 -8.72 -3.57
CA GLY A 56 15.27 -10.11 -3.67
C GLY A 56 14.16 -11.12 -3.97
N LEU A 57 12.90 -10.69 -4.10
CA LEU A 57 11.82 -11.59 -4.51
C LEU A 57 11.76 -11.76 -6.03
N GLU A 58 11.62 -13.00 -6.46
CA GLU A 58 11.42 -13.43 -7.85
C GLU A 58 10.01 -14.01 -8.05
N LYS A 59 9.59 -14.11 -9.32
CA LYS A 59 8.30 -14.74 -9.71
C LYS A 59 7.12 -14.12 -8.96
N VAL A 60 7.16 -12.80 -8.80
CA VAL A 60 6.20 -12.05 -8.00
C VAL A 60 4.86 -11.99 -8.70
N THR A 61 3.79 -12.24 -7.95
CA THR A 61 2.40 -12.12 -8.39
C THR A 61 1.60 -11.27 -7.41
N ALA A 62 0.70 -10.45 -7.93
CA ALA A 62 -0.32 -9.75 -7.15
C ALA A 62 -1.70 -10.30 -7.50
N THR A 63 -2.43 -10.80 -6.49
CA THR A 63 -3.78 -11.35 -6.68
C THR A 63 -4.81 -10.46 -6.00
N TYR A 64 -5.80 -10.02 -6.79
CA TYR A 64 -6.87 -9.14 -6.34
C TYR A 64 -8.19 -9.88 -6.23
N SER A 65 -8.88 -9.74 -5.10
CA SER A 65 -10.24 -10.25 -4.92
C SER A 65 -11.14 -9.22 -4.25
N LEU A 66 -12.44 -9.28 -4.56
CA LEU A 66 -13.44 -8.35 -4.03
C LEU A 66 -13.76 -8.69 -2.56
N ARG A 67 -13.93 -7.67 -1.73
CA ARG A 67 -14.43 -7.79 -0.35
C ARG A 67 -15.90 -7.41 -0.29
N ASP A 68 -16.61 -7.93 0.71
CA ASP A 68 -18.04 -7.64 0.93
C ASP A 68 -18.33 -6.14 1.13
N ASN A 69 -17.35 -5.39 1.64
CA ASN A 69 -17.44 -3.95 1.86
C ASN A 69 -17.05 -3.09 0.64
N GLY A 70 -16.90 -3.70 -0.54
CA GLY A 70 -16.55 -3.02 -1.78
C GLY A 70 -15.06 -2.71 -1.97
N GLY A 71 -14.22 -2.92 -0.95
CA GLY A 71 -12.76 -2.85 -1.08
C GLY A 71 -12.16 -4.08 -1.77
N LEU A 72 -10.85 -4.09 -1.94
CA LEU A 72 -10.10 -5.23 -2.50
C LEU A 72 -9.19 -5.86 -1.45
N ASN A 73 -9.12 -7.20 -1.46
CA ASN A 73 -7.99 -7.92 -0.90
C ASN A 73 -6.86 -7.92 -1.91
N VAL A 74 -5.64 -7.76 -1.43
CA VAL A 74 -4.43 -7.82 -2.25
C VAL A 74 -3.50 -8.85 -1.63
N ILE A 75 -3.10 -9.85 -2.41
CA ILE A 75 -2.12 -10.85 -1.98
C ILE A 75 -0.91 -10.75 -2.90
N ASN A 76 0.20 -10.25 -2.38
CA ASN A 76 1.48 -10.25 -3.08
C ASN A 76 2.26 -11.49 -2.66
N LYS A 77 2.71 -12.30 -3.62
CA LYS A 77 3.47 -13.53 -3.37
C LYS A 77 4.72 -13.53 -4.24
N GLY A 78 5.86 -13.91 -3.66
CA GLY A 78 7.12 -14.05 -4.37
C GLY A 78 7.99 -15.14 -3.79
N TYR A 79 8.94 -15.64 -4.57
CA TYR A 79 9.94 -16.60 -4.12
C TYR A 79 11.21 -15.85 -3.72
N ASN A 80 11.72 -16.11 -2.52
CA ASN A 80 13.00 -15.59 -2.06
C ASN A 80 14.07 -16.68 -2.28
N PRO A 81 15.00 -16.52 -3.23
CA PRO A 81 16.02 -17.52 -3.52
C PRO A 81 17.04 -17.66 -2.39
N ASP A 82 17.36 -16.59 -1.66
CA ASP A 82 18.33 -16.63 -0.55
C ASP A 82 17.83 -17.48 0.64
N ARG A 83 16.51 -17.52 0.82
CA ARG A 83 15.84 -18.29 1.88
C ARG A 83 15.18 -19.56 1.36
N GLU A 84 15.28 -19.81 0.06
CA GLU A 84 14.66 -20.92 -0.67
C GLU A 84 13.15 -21.10 -0.38
N MET A 85 12.43 -20.01 -0.11
CA MET A 85 11.04 -20.08 0.35
C MET A 85 10.12 -19.07 -0.33
N TRP A 86 8.85 -19.44 -0.46
CA TRP A 86 7.79 -18.53 -0.84
C TRP A 86 7.42 -17.62 0.33
N GLN A 87 7.23 -16.34 0.03
CA GLN A 87 6.74 -15.33 0.97
C GLN A 87 5.49 -14.70 0.40
N GLN A 88 4.56 -14.32 1.29
CA GLN A 88 3.37 -13.59 0.90
C GLN A 88 3.06 -12.46 1.88
N SER A 89 2.45 -11.40 1.36
CA SER A 89 1.90 -10.29 2.13
C SER A 89 0.45 -10.07 1.75
N GLU A 90 -0.39 -9.79 2.74
CA GLU A 90 -1.81 -9.54 2.58
C GLU A 90 -2.13 -8.07 2.90
N GLY A 91 -2.83 -7.42 1.99
CA GLY A 91 -3.23 -6.02 2.08
C GLY A 91 -4.70 -5.80 1.78
N LYS A 92 -5.18 -4.60 2.11
CA LYS A 92 -6.53 -4.11 1.81
C LYS A 92 -6.42 -2.79 1.06
N ALA A 93 -7.20 -2.62 -0.01
CA ALA A 93 -7.30 -1.38 -0.76
C ALA A 93 -8.76 -0.88 -0.78
N TYR A 94 -8.93 0.45 -0.72
CA TYR A 94 -10.21 1.15 -0.67
C TYR A 94 -10.19 2.35 -1.61
#